data_AF-A0AAE3KQ27-F1
#
_entry.id   AF-A0AAE3KQ27-F1
#
_cell.length_a   1.000
_cell.length_b   1.000
_cell.length_c   1.000
_cell.angle_alpha   90.00
_cell.angle_beta   90.00
_cell.angle_gamma   90.00
#
_symmetry.space_group_name_H-M   'P 1'
#
loop_
_entity.id
_entity.type
_entity.pdbx_description
1 polymer ?
#
loop_
_entity_poly.entity_id
_entity_poly.type
_entity_poly.pdbx_seq_one_letter_code
_entity_poly.pdbx_strand_id
1 'polypeptide(L)'
;MQLPNSITTEFVPQGAIAPFDPTPVFLVELLQATQANKGDLYGVYPLLAENLDLLEANFIYVLRNWATLTLSIVSLEEAARIADVLVDLAGIIWGLPEGDGDINLEIAIDCCEIALQVYNRDEYPNQWATVHQNLALAYSTRSHASGVENTRRAYAHYYQAQQVFTWQTFPQEWRLIPHIAFI
;
A
#
# COMPACT_ATOMS: atom_id res chain seq x y z
N MET A 1 -10.57 -18.11 -24.46
CA MET A 1 -9.91 -18.72 -23.30
C MET A 1 -10.23 -17.82 -22.11
N GLN A 2 -11.17 -18.26 -21.26
CA GLN A 2 -11.72 -17.48 -20.14
C GLN A 2 -10.83 -17.61 -18.90
N LEU A 3 -10.72 -16.51 -18.14
CA LEU A 3 -10.05 -16.43 -16.85
C LEU A 3 -10.75 -17.32 -15.80
N PRO A 4 -10.01 -17.91 -14.84
CA PRO A 4 -10.64 -18.67 -13.76
C PRO A 4 -11.28 -17.72 -12.73
N ASN A 5 -12.59 -17.86 -12.55
CA ASN A 5 -13.39 -17.28 -11.47
C ASN A 5 -13.10 -18.02 -10.15
N SER A 6 -12.05 -17.62 -9.42
CA SER A 6 -11.78 -18.20 -8.09
C SER A 6 -11.47 -17.13 -7.06
N ILE A 7 -12.47 -16.30 -6.79
CA ILE A 7 -12.70 -15.69 -5.47
C ILE A 7 -14.08 -16.18 -5.04
N THR A 8 -14.16 -17.42 -4.57
CA THR A 8 -15.40 -18.00 -4.05
C THR A 8 -15.55 -17.67 -2.58
N THR A 9 -16.60 -16.92 -2.26
CA THR A 9 -17.13 -16.64 -0.93
C THR A 9 -17.93 -17.85 -0.43
N GLU A 10 -17.35 -18.66 0.46
CA GLU A 10 -18.14 -19.54 1.34
C GLU A 10 -17.59 -19.46 2.77
N PHE A 11 -18.23 -18.64 3.59
CA PHE A 11 -18.07 -18.63 5.03
C PHE A 11 -19.42 -19.01 5.67
N VAL A 12 -19.44 -20.11 6.43
CA VAL A 12 -20.61 -20.55 7.20
C VAL A 12 -20.29 -20.38 8.69
N PRO A 13 -20.95 -19.48 9.44
CA PRO A 13 -20.73 -19.38 10.87
C PRO A 13 -21.73 -20.24 11.66
N GLN A 14 -21.22 -21.12 12.52
CA GLN A 14 -21.98 -21.67 13.65
C GLN A 14 -21.44 -21.09 14.96
N GLY A 15 -22.36 -20.58 15.79
CA GLY A 15 -22.12 -20.17 17.19
C GLY A 15 -22.05 -18.66 17.38
N ALA A 16 -22.97 -18.13 18.20
CA ALA A 16 -23.09 -16.74 18.67
C ALA A 16 -22.63 -15.69 17.65
N ILE A 17 -23.59 -15.12 16.89
CA ILE A 17 -23.34 -14.15 15.81
C ILE A 17 -22.61 -12.91 16.38
N ALA A 18 -21.28 -12.97 16.47
CA ALA A 18 -20.47 -11.77 16.38
C ALA A 18 -20.90 -11.08 15.09
N PRO A 19 -21.14 -9.75 15.09
CA PRO A 19 -21.50 -9.05 13.87
C PRO A 19 -20.48 -9.44 12.79
N PHE A 20 -20.99 -9.81 11.62
CA PHE A 20 -20.16 -10.13 10.47
C PHE A 20 -19.22 -8.95 10.24
N ASP A 21 -17.92 -9.17 10.34
CA ASP A 21 -16.91 -8.15 10.04
C ASP A 21 -16.88 -7.95 8.51
N PRO A 22 -17.34 -6.80 7.99
CA PRO A 22 -17.37 -6.55 6.55
C PRO A 22 -15.98 -6.20 5.99
N THR A 23 -15.00 -5.91 6.84
CA THR A 23 -13.67 -5.42 6.47
C THR A 23 -12.92 -6.33 5.47
N PRO A 24 -12.93 -7.68 5.60
CA PRO A 24 -12.28 -8.54 4.62
C PRO A 24 -12.93 -8.50 3.23
N VAL A 25 -14.26 -8.36 3.16
CA VAL A 25 -14.96 -8.23 1.88
C VAL A 25 -14.64 -6.87 1.25
N PHE A 26 -14.76 -5.82 2.04
CA PHE A 26 -14.43 -4.46 1.61
C PHE A 26 -12.99 -4.35 1.10
N LEU A 27 -12.00 -4.95 1.78
CA LEU A 27 -10.61 -4.99 1.31
C LEU A 27 -10.50 -5.57 -0.10
N VAL A 28 -11.14 -6.72 -0.36
CA VAL A 28 -11.05 -7.39 -1.67
C VAL A 28 -11.75 -6.55 -2.75
N GLU A 29 -12.92 -5.99 -2.46
CA GLU A 29 -13.62 -5.09 -3.38
C GLU A 29 -12.80 -3.85 -3.70
N LEU A 30 -12.14 -3.28 -2.69
CA LEU A 30 -11.31 -2.10 -2.84
C LEU A 30 -10.06 -2.38 -3.69
N LEU A 31 -9.41 -3.52 -3.50
CA LEU A 31 -8.28 -3.94 -4.35
C LEU A 31 -8.72 -4.18 -5.80
N GLN A 32 -9.88 -4.82 -6.02
CA GLN A 32 -10.44 -5.04 -7.35
C GLN A 32 -10.82 -3.72 -8.04
N ALA A 33 -11.46 -2.80 -7.31
CA ALA A 33 -11.80 -1.47 -7.82
C ALA A 33 -10.53 -0.68 -8.18
N THR A 34 -9.49 -0.76 -7.34
CA THR A 34 -8.19 -0.12 -7.60
C THR A 34 -7.57 -0.67 -8.88
N GLN A 35 -7.55 -2.00 -9.05
CA GLN A 35 -7.06 -2.66 -10.25
C GLN A 35 -7.87 -2.28 -11.51
N ALA A 36 -9.20 -2.33 -11.42
CA ALA A 36 -10.10 -2.03 -12.55
C ALA A 36 -9.96 -0.58 -13.04
N ASN A 37 -9.68 0.34 -12.12
CA ASN A 37 -9.51 1.76 -12.41
C ASN A 37 -8.04 2.18 -12.57
N LYS A 38 -7.09 1.23 -12.54
CA LYS A 38 -5.64 1.49 -12.69
C LYS A 38 -5.13 2.58 -11.74
N GLY A 39 -5.58 2.53 -10.49
CA GLY A 39 -5.19 3.50 -9.47
C GLY A 39 -5.86 4.88 -9.59
N ASP A 40 -6.84 5.07 -10.48
CA ASP A 40 -7.59 6.33 -10.56
C ASP A 40 -8.56 6.51 -9.38
N LEU A 41 -8.32 7.54 -8.56
CA LEU A 41 -9.13 7.87 -7.39
C LEU A 41 -10.62 7.99 -7.74
N TYR A 42 -10.98 8.63 -8.86
CA TYR A 42 -12.39 8.88 -9.20
C TYR A 42 -13.19 7.60 -9.42
N GLY A 43 -12.55 6.55 -9.95
CA GLY A 43 -13.19 5.26 -10.17
C GLY A 43 -13.34 4.42 -8.90
N VAL A 44 -12.50 4.68 -7.88
CA VAL A 44 -12.51 3.96 -6.59
C VAL A 44 -13.32 4.71 -5.53
N TYR A 45 -13.42 6.03 -5.65
CA TYR A 45 -14.04 6.92 -4.67
C TYR A 45 -15.47 6.55 -4.26
N PRO A 46 -16.39 6.12 -5.16
CA PRO A 46 -17.74 5.74 -4.74
C PRO A 46 -17.74 4.61 -3.70
N LEU A 47 -16.88 3.60 -3.88
CA LEU A 47 -16.76 2.49 -2.94
C LEU A 47 -16.14 2.96 -1.61
N LEU A 48 -15.12 3.83 -1.67
CA LEU A 48 -14.50 4.39 -0.47
C LEU A 48 -15.47 5.24 0.34
N ALA A 49 -16.22 6.12 -0.32
CA ALA A 49 -17.15 7.06 0.33
C ALA A 49 -18.26 6.34 1.10
N GLU A 50 -18.69 5.15 0.63
CA GLU A 50 -19.70 4.33 1.30
C GLU A 50 -19.16 3.52 2.49
N ASN A 51 -17.83 3.37 2.62
CA ASN A 51 -17.18 2.46 3.55
C ASN A 51 -16.03 3.12 4.35
N LEU A 52 -16.07 4.46 4.50
CA LEU A 52 -15.02 5.21 5.22
C LEU A 52 -14.87 4.75 6.67
N ASP A 53 -15.95 4.29 7.30
CA ASP A 53 -15.96 3.75 8.67
C ASP A 53 -15.14 2.45 8.80
N LEU A 54 -14.93 1.74 7.69
CA LEU A 54 -14.12 0.52 7.66
C LEU A 54 -12.62 0.82 7.52
N LEU A 55 -12.21 2.05 7.20
CA LEU A 55 -10.81 2.48 7.17
C LEU A 55 -10.30 2.81 8.57
N GLU A 56 -10.24 1.80 9.41
CA GLU A 56 -9.79 1.88 10.80
C GLU A 56 -8.64 0.90 11.08
N ALA A 57 -8.19 0.81 12.34
CA ALA A 57 -7.09 -0.09 12.72
C ALA A 57 -7.36 -1.57 12.37
N ASN A 58 -8.63 -2.00 12.33
CA ASN A 58 -8.99 -3.35 11.89
C ASN A 58 -8.63 -3.59 10.41
N PHE A 59 -8.79 -2.58 9.55
CA PHE A 59 -8.43 -2.68 8.13
C PHE A 59 -6.97 -3.05 7.93
N ILE A 60 -6.08 -2.39 8.67
CA ILE A 60 -4.64 -2.66 8.66
C ILE A 60 -4.36 -4.13 9.03
N TYR A 61 -5.01 -4.62 10.09
CA TYR A 61 -4.87 -6.01 10.51
C TYR A 61 -5.33 -6.98 9.41
N VAL A 62 -6.50 -6.74 8.84
CA VAL A 62 -7.08 -7.57 7.76
C VAL A 62 -6.19 -7.54 6.52
N LEU A 63 -5.70 -6.36 6.11
CA LEU A 63 -4.78 -6.17 4.98
C LEU A 63 -3.50 -7.00 5.15
N ARG A 64 -2.83 -6.91 6.30
CA ARG A 64 -1.60 -7.65 6.58
C ARG A 64 -1.81 -9.17 6.56
N ASN A 65 -2.89 -9.65 7.16
CA ASN A 65 -3.21 -11.07 7.18
C ASN A 65 -3.54 -11.58 5.79
N TRP A 66 -4.39 -10.86 5.05
CA TRP A 66 -4.74 -11.17 3.68
C TRP A 66 -3.49 -11.24 2.79
N ALA A 67 -2.60 -10.25 2.89
CA ALA A 67 -1.36 -10.21 2.11
C ALA A 67 -0.44 -11.38 2.46
N THR A 68 -0.24 -11.67 3.75
CA THR A 68 0.59 -12.79 4.21
C THR A 68 0.12 -14.12 3.63
N LEU A 69 -1.19 -14.37 3.69
CA LEU A 69 -1.79 -15.60 3.15
C LEU A 69 -1.70 -15.64 1.63
N THR A 70 -2.11 -14.57 0.96
CA THR A 70 -2.22 -14.51 -0.50
C THR A 70 -0.84 -14.60 -1.17
N LEU A 71 0.13 -13.80 -0.72
CA LEU A 71 1.48 -13.80 -1.31
C LEU A 71 2.22 -15.14 -1.13
N SER A 72 1.83 -15.95 -0.14
CA SER A 72 2.43 -17.28 0.08
C SER A 72 1.97 -18.35 -0.92
N ILE A 73 0.83 -18.15 -1.59
CA ILE A 73 0.20 -19.17 -2.45
C ILE A 73 0.14 -18.79 -3.93
N VAL A 74 0.32 -17.51 -4.26
CA VAL A 74 0.26 -17.02 -5.64
C VAL A 74 1.61 -17.11 -6.34
N SER A 75 1.60 -17.12 -7.68
CA SER A 75 2.82 -17.06 -8.48
C SER A 75 3.55 -15.73 -8.34
N LEU A 76 4.84 -15.66 -8.67
CA LEU A 76 5.61 -14.41 -8.66
C LEU A 76 5.01 -13.32 -9.56
N GLU A 77 4.44 -13.70 -10.71
CA GLU A 77 3.79 -12.77 -11.63
C GLU A 77 2.51 -12.18 -11.01
N GLU A 78 1.74 -13.00 -10.31
CA GLU A 78 0.54 -12.55 -9.60
C GLU A 78 0.90 -11.72 -8.37
N ALA A 79 1.96 -12.10 -7.64
CA ALA A 79 2.49 -11.30 -6.54
C ALA A 79 2.92 -9.90 -7.01
N ALA A 80 3.57 -9.80 -8.17
CA ALA A 80 3.95 -8.51 -8.77
C ALA A 80 2.72 -7.67 -9.13
N ARG A 81 1.67 -8.27 -9.72
CA ARG A 81 0.39 -7.57 -9.98
C ARG A 81 -0.28 -7.08 -8.70
N ILE A 82 -0.28 -7.89 -7.65
CA ILE A 82 -0.83 -7.51 -6.34
C ILE A 82 -0.02 -6.34 -5.76
N ALA A 83 1.31 -6.38 -5.86
CA ALA A 83 2.17 -5.29 -5.41
C ALA A 83 1.88 -3.99 -6.17
N ASP A 84 1.64 -4.03 -7.48
CA ASP A 84 1.28 -2.83 -8.27
C ASP A 84 -0.02 -2.22 -7.72
N VAL A 85 -1.04 -3.05 -7.49
CA VAL A 85 -2.35 -2.62 -6.95
C VAL A 85 -2.23 -2.04 -5.55
N LEU A 86 -1.36 -2.61 -4.70
CA LEU A 86 -1.13 -2.10 -3.35
C LEU A 86 -0.44 -0.73 -3.37
N VAL A 87 0.50 -0.50 -4.29
CA VAL A 87 1.14 0.81 -4.45
C VAL A 87 0.15 1.86 -4.92
N ASP A 88 -0.72 1.51 -5.87
CA ASP A 88 -1.80 2.38 -6.34
C ASP A 88 -2.78 2.71 -5.20
N LEU A 89 -3.18 1.69 -4.42
CA LEU A 89 -4.05 1.87 -3.27
C LEU A 89 -3.42 2.77 -2.20
N ALA A 90 -2.11 2.63 -1.94
CA ALA A 90 -1.39 3.49 -1.01
C ALA A 90 -1.49 4.97 -1.41
N GLY A 91 -1.34 5.26 -2.71
CA GLY A 91 -1.49 6.62 -3.24
C GLY A 91 -2.91 7.16 -3.09
N ILE A 92 -3.91 6.34 -3.40
CA ILE A 92 -5.34 6.67 -3.25
C ILE A 92 -5.68 7.00 -1.79
N ILE A 93 -5.33 6.10 -0.86
CA ILE A 93 -5.71 6.22 0.55
C ILE A 93 -4.99 7.38 1.22
N TRP A 94 -3.70 7.58 0.94
CA TRP A 94 -2.97 8.71 1.48
C TRP A 94 -3.47 10.06 0.95
N GLY A 95 -3.90 10.10 -0.31
CA GLY A 95 -4.49 11.29 -0.93
C GLY A 95 -5.93 11.58 -0.51
N LEU A 96 -6.57 10.69 0.26
CA LEU A 96 -7.97 10.81 0.65
C LEU A 96 -8.13 11.89 1.73
N PRO A 97 -8.90 12.97 1.48
CA PRO A 97 -9.13 14.01 2.48
C PRO A 97 -10.14 13.58 3.56
N GLU A 98 -10.98 12.59 3.28
CA GLU A 98 -11.94 12.04 4.24
C GLU A 98 -11.35 10.94 5.13
N GLY A 99 -12.00 10.69 6.27
CA GLY A 99 -11.58 9.67 7.24
C GLY A 99 -10.56 10.19 8.26
N ASP A 100 -9.86 9.26 8.90
CA ASP A 100 -8.78 9.56 9.83
C ASP A 100 -7.45 9.58 9.07
N GLY A 101 -6.85 10.76 8.92
CA GLY A 101 -5.61 10.94 8.18
C GLY A 101 -4.42 10.17 8.74
N ASP A 102 -4.37 9.93 10.06
CA ASP A 102 -3.30 9.11 10.65
C ASP A 102 -3.51 7.63 10.28
N ILE A 103 -4.75 7.13 10.33
CA ILE A 103 -5.05 5.76 9.90
C ILE A 103 -4.81 5.57 8.40
N ASN A 104 -5.27 6.49 7.56
CA ASN A 104 -5.04 6.44 6.12
C ASN A 104 -3.53 6.37 5.81
N LEU A 105 -2.72 7.14 6.54
CA LEU A 105 -1.28 7.10 6.40
C LEU A 105 -0.68 5.74 6.81
N GLU A 106 -1.14 5.13 7.91
CA GLU A 106 -0.68 3.78 8.29
C GLU A 106 -1.08 2.72 7.26
N ILE A 107 -2.31 2.79 6.71
CA ILE A 107 -2.76 1.89 5.63
C ILE A 107 -1.84 2.02 4.41
N ALA A 108 -1.51 3.25 4.01
CA ALA A 108 -0.61 3.50 2.89
C ALA A 108 0.81 2.99 3.14
N ILE A 109 1.33 3.16 4.36
CA ILE A 109 2.61 2.58 4.79
C ILE A 109 2.57 1.06 4.66
N ASP A 110 1.52 0.41 5.17
CA ASP A 110 1.40 -1.06 5.11
C ASP A 110 1.28 -1.59 3.69
N CYS A 111 0.52 -0.93 2.83
CA CYS A 111 0.47 -1.29 1.42
C CYS A 111 1.87 -1.25 0.77
N CYS A 112 2.65 -0.21 1.07
CA CYS A 112 4.02 -0.07 0.57
C CYS A 112 4.98 -1.11 1.18
N GLU A 113 4.89 -1.37 2.49
CA GLU A 113 5.72 -2.39 3.17
C GLU A 113 5.41 -3.80 2.65
N ILE A 114 4.15 -4.10 2.32
CA ILE A 114 3.75 -5.35 1.67
C ILE A 114 4.32 -5.41 0.25
N ALA A 115 4.23 -4.34 -0.54
CA ALA A 115 4.79 -4.31 -1.90
C ALA A 115 6.30 -4.57 -1.92
N LEU A 116 7.05 -4.11 -0.90
CA LEU A 116 8.48 -4.40 -0.73
C LEU A 116 8.81 -5.85 -0.39
N GLN A 117 7.83 -6.69 -0.03
CA GLN A 117 8.04 -8.14 0.08
C GLN A 117 8.17 -8.80 -1.29
N VAL A 118 7.67 -8.14 -2.35
CA VAL A 118 7.70 -8.63 -3.73
C VAL A 118 8.77 -7.90 -4.53
N TYR A 119 8.77 -6.56 -4.48
CA TYR A 119 9.76 -5.79 -5.22
C TYR A 119 11.12 -5.85 -4.53
N ASN A 120 12.12 -6.21 -5.31
CA ASN A 120 13.52 -6.12 -4.93
C ASN A 120 14.28 -5.28 -5.96
N ARG A 121 15.43 -4.75 -5.54
CA ARG A 121 16.24 -3.84 -6.35
C ARG A 121 16.74 -4.47 -7.66
N ASP A 122 16.95 -5.78 -7.69
CA ASP A 122 17.60 -6.43 -8.84
C ASP A 122 16.58 -6.76 -9.95
N GLU A 123 15.38 -7.22 -9.58
CA GLU A 123 14.32 -7.58 -10.54
C GLU A 123 13.36 -6.42 -10.86
N TYR A 124 13.10 -5.55 -9.88
CA TYR A 124 12.14 -4.44 -9.99
C TYR A 124 12.75 -3.10 -9.51
N PRO A 125 13.90 -2.66 -10.06
CA PRO A 125 14.64 -1.51 -9.54
C PRO A 125 13.78 -0.25 -9.44
N ASN A 126 12.96 0.03 -10.46
CA ASN A 126 12.15 1.25 -10.52
C ASN A 126 11.01 1.20 -9.49
N GLN A 127 10.23 0.11 -9.47
CA GLN A 127 9.14 -0.06 -8.51
C GLN A 127 9.67 -0.04 -7.07
N TRP A 128 10.75 -0.77 -6.80
CA TRP A 128 11.40 -0.80 -5.49
C TRP A 128 11.82 0.61 -5.03
N ALA A 129 12.40 1.42 -5.91
CA ALA A 129 12.78 2.78 -5.60
C ALA A 129 11.58 3.72 -5.40
N THR A 130 10.53 3.60 -6.21
CA THR A 130 9.27 4.32 -6.03
C THR A 130 8.63 4.01 -4.68
N VAL A 131 8.55 2.74 -4.30
CA VAL A 131 7.96 2.36 -3.01
C VAL A 131 8.77 2.89 -1.84
N HIS A 132 10.11 2.85 -1.93
CA HIS A 132 10.97 3.49 -0.94
C HIS A 132 10.79 5.01 -0.87
N GLN A 133 10.59 5.69 -2.00
CA GLN A 133 10.26 7.12 -2.00
C GLN A 133 8.93 7.39 -1.30
N ASN A 134 7.89 6.59 -1.57
CA ASN A 134 6.58 6.74 -0.94
C ASN A 134 6.66 6.53 0.57
N LEU A 135 7.34 5.48 1.04
CA LEU A 135 7.57 5.25 2.47
C LEU A 135 8.34 6.38 3.12
N ALA A 136 9.36 6.91 2.44
CA ALA A 136 10.16 8.01 2.98
C ALA A 136 9.31 9.26 3.22
N LEU A 137 8.44 9.62 2.27
CA LEU A 137 7.55 10.75 2.41
C LEU A 137 6.45 10.48 3.45
N ALA A 138 5.87 9.27 3.49
CA ALA A 138 4.88 8.88 4.50
C ALA A 138 5.44 8.96 5.93
N TYR A 139 6.65 8.44 6.17
CA TYR A 139 7.31 8.56 7.47
C TYR A 139 7.69 10.01 7.80
N SER A 140 7.92 10.87 6.80
CA SER A 140 8.20 12.30 7.03
C SER A 140 6.96 13.08 7.49
N THR A 141 5.77 12.65 7.08
CA THR A 141 4.48 13.29 7.43
C THR A 141 3.80 12.68 8.65
N ARG A 142 4.25 11.50 9.09
CA ARG A 142 3.64 10.73 10.19
C ARG A 142 3.73 11.46 11.53
N SER A 143 2.57 11.72 12.13
CA SER A 143 2.42 12.40 13.42
C SER A 143 2.64 11.46 14.61
N HIS A 144 2.22 10.19 14.48
CA HIS A 144 2.16 9.19 15.55
C HIS A 144 3.45 8.34 15.62
N ALA A 145 4.51 8.92 16.19
CA ALA A 145 5.68 8.25 16.79
C ALA A 145 6.67 9.34 17.28
N SER A 146 7.77 8.94 17.93
CA SER A 146 8.87 9.88 18.19
C SER A 146 9.33 10.47 16.85
N GLY A 147 9.26 11.79 16.70
CA GLY A 147 9.69 12.48 15.46
C GLY A 147 11.11 12.11 15.02
N VAL A 148 11.97 11.72 15.98
CA VAL A 148 13.33 11.22 15.70
C VAL A 148 13.30 9.87 14.97
N GLU A 149 12.44 8.94 15.39
CA GLU A 149 12.35 7.61 14.76
C GLU A 149 11.73 7.72 13.36
N ASN A 150 10.68 8.51 13.20
CA ASN A 150 10.06 8.78 11.90
C ASN A 150 11.07 9.42 10.93
N THR A 151 11.81 10.42 11.40
CA THR A 151 12.88 11.05 10.62
C THR A 151 13.95 10.04 10.20
N ARG A 152 14.39 9.17 11.13
CA ARG A 152 15.38 8.12 10.84
C ARG A 152 14.88 7.13 9.79
N ARG A 153 13.62 6.69 9.88
CA ARG A 153 12.98 5.79 8.90
C ARG A 153 12.86 6.46 7.53
N ALA A 154 12.43 7.72 7.50
CA ALA A 154 12.33 8.49 6.26
C ALA A 154 13.69 8.58 5.55
N TYR A 155 14.76 8.94 6.26
CA TYR A 155 16.10 8.98 5.69
C TYR A 155 16.59 7.61 5.20
N ALA A 156 16.31 6.55 5.95
CA ALA A 156 16.69 5.20 5.54
C ALA A 156 16.03 4.82 4.21
N HIS A 157 14.75 5.14 4.01
CA HIS A 157 14.03 4.87 2.77
C HIS A 157 14.46 5.78 1.63
N TYR A 158 14.71 7.07 1.86
CA TYR A 158 15.30 7.94 0.84
C TYR A 158 16.65 7.43 0.35
N TYR A 159 17.49 6.94 1.27
CA TYR A 159 18.76 6.33 0.92
C TYR A 159 18.60 5.09 0.03
N GLN A 160 17.57 4.27 0.28
CA GLN A 160 17.28 3.14 -0.62
C GLN A 160 16.87 3.62 -2.02
N ALA A 161 15.93 4.57 -2.12
CA ALA A 161 15.49 5.10 -3.43
C ALA A 161 16.64 5.70 -4.26
N GLN A 162 17.60 6.39 -3.62
CA GLN A 162 18.78 6.97 -4.28
C GLN A 162 19.75 5.95 -4.90
N GLN A 163 19.64 4.66 -4.55
CA GLN A 163 20.47 3.62 -5.17
C GLN A 163 20.06 3.33 -6.62
N VAL A 164 18.83 3.69 -7.01
CA VAL A 164 18.30 3.51 -8.36
C VAL A 164 18.02 4.86 -9.00
N PHE A 165 17.25 5.71 -8.33
CA PHE A 165 17.01 7.06 -8.81
C PHE A 165 18.30 7.84 -8.64
N THR A 166 18.94 8.18 -9.75
CA THR A 166 20.09 9.09 -9.78
C THR A 166 19.75 10.26 -10.68
N TRP A 167 20.38 11.41 -10.45
CA TRP A 167 20.20 12.59 -11.31
C TRP A 167 20.33 12.29 -12.81
N GLN A 168 21.21 11.35 -13.19
CA GLN A 168 21.50 11.02 -14.57
C GLN A 168 20.43 10.14 -15.24
N THR A 169 19.70 9.35 -14.44
CA THR A 169 18.76 8.34 -14.94
C THR A 169 17.30 8.71 -14.66
N PHE A 170 17.06 9.42 -13.55
CA PHE A 170 15.74 9.80 -13.04
C PHE A 170 15.80 11.23 -12.46
N PRO A 171 16.03 12.26 -13.29
CA PRO A 171 16.26 13.64 -12.82
C PRO A 171 15.06 14.25 -12.08
N GLN A 172 13.83 13.80 -12.38
CA GLN A 172 12.63 14.29 -11.71
C GLN A 172 12.48 13.65 -10.33
N GLU A 173 12.56 12.33 -10.27
CA GLU A 173 12.44 11.54 -9.05
C GLU A 173 13.58 11.86 -8.08
N TRP A 174 14.80 12.01 -8.60
CA TRP A 174 15.97 12.45 -7.83
C TRP A 174 15.73 13.77 -7.11
N ARG A 175 15.10 14.76 -7.78
CA ARG A 175 14.85 16.09 -7.22
C ARG A 175 13.85 16.08 -6.06
N LEU A 176 12.98 15.08 -6.00
CA LEU A 176 11.99 14.91 -4.94
C LEU A 176 12.58 14.26 -3.69
N ILE A 177 13.82 13.75 -3.75
CA ILE A 177 14.49 13.13 -2.61
C ILE A 177 15.30 14.19 -1.84
N PRO A 178 15.11 14.34 -0.51
CA PRO A 178 15.97 15.16 0.33
C PRO A 178 17.42 14.66 0.31
N HIS A 179 18.36 15.54 -0.01
CA HIS A 179 19.79 15.24 0.02
C HIS A 179 20.40 15.75 1.32
N ILE A 180 21.20 14.90 1.98
CA ILE A 180 22.03 15.33 3.09
C ILE A 180 23.23 16.06 2.48
N ALA A 181 23.30 17.37 2.69
CA ALA A 181 24.56 18.09 2.49
C ALA A 181 25.52 17.64 3.59
N PHE A 182 26.51 16.82 3.25
CA PHE A 182 27.67 16.66 4.12
C PHE A 182 28.41 18.00 4.12
N ILE A 183 28.29 18.73 5.22
CA ILE A 183 29.12 19.91 5.55
C ILE A 183 30.34 19.42 6.33
#